data_AF-M0GTL5-F1
#
_entry.id   AF-M0GTL5-F1
#
_cell.length_a   1.000
_cell.length_b   1.000
_cell.length_c   1.000
_cell.angle_alpha   90.00
_cell.angle_beta   90.00
_cell.angle_gamma   90.00
#
_symmetry.space_group_name_H-M   'P 1'
#
loop_
_entity.id
_entity.type
_entity.pdbx_description
1 polymer ?
#
loop_
_entity_poly.entity_id
_entity_poly.type
_entity_poly.pdbx_seq_one_letter_code
_entity_poly.pdbx_strand_id
1 'polypeptide(L)'
;MNAAWRRKVRREWDALTGGPLSATWWVTKAGLRVAFAEAIFMVLVLLNNDADALSAVADGEASVFSLVAVVLGTPEYLAIAGIVFAVALLLPFLPRRNEATNRWE
;
A
#
# COMPACT_ATOMS: atom_id res chain seq x y z
N MET A 1 21.89 16.20 -4.27
CA MET A 1 21.32 15.06 -3.50
C MET A 1 20.98 15.54 -2.10
N ASN A 2 19.70 15.53 -1.72
CA ASN A 2 19.21 16.23 -0.52
C ASN A 2 19.67 15.53 0.78
N ALA A 3 20.27 16.28 1.70
CA ALA A 3 20.75 15.73 2.98
C ALA A 3 19.60 15.30 3.90
N ALA A 4 18.43 15.92 3.79
CA ALA A 4 17.23 15.51 4.53
C ALA A 4 16.75 14.12 4.09
N TRP A 5 16.68 13.90 2.78
CA TRP A 5 16.26 12.62 2.18
C TRP A 5 17.13 11.46 2.60
N ARG A 6 18.45 11.64 2.51
CA ARG A 6 19.40 10.61 2.96
C ARG A 6 19.25 10.28 4.44
N ARG A 7 18.96 11.28 5.29
CA ARG A 7 18.69 11.04 6.72
C ARG A 7 17.36 10.32 6.94
N LYS A 8 16.33 10.60 6.14
CA LYS A 8 15.05 9.86 6.15
C LYS A 8 15.27 8.39 5.79
N VAL A 9 15.90 8.13 4.65
CA VAL A 9 16.21 6.77 4.18
C VAL A 9 17.04 6.02 5.22
N ARG A 10 18.05 6.66 5.81
CA ARG A 10 18.86 6.04 6.87
C ARG A 10 18.01 5.67 8.10
N ARG A 11 17.10 6.55 8.56
CA ARG A 11 16.21 6.25 9.69
C ARG A 11 15.29 5.06 9.42
N GLU A 12 14.73 4.97 8.21
CA GLU A 12 13.88 3.84 7.82
C GLU A 12 14.71 2.54 7.73
N TRP A 13 15.93 2.63 7.21
CA TRP A 13 16.86 1.50 7.15
C TRP A 13 17.31 1.05 8.55
N ASP A 14 17.65 1.98 9.43
CA ASP A 14 18.05 1.69 10.80
C ASP A 14 16.88 1.08 11.61
N ALA A 15 15.62 1.46 11.31
CA ALA A 15 14.47 0.81 11.92
C ALA A 15 14.34 -0.66 11.49
N LEU A 16 14.62 -0.95 10.21
CA LEU A 16 14.64 -2.29 9.65
C LEU A 16 15.80 -3.15 10.19
N THR A 17 16.99 -2.57 10.39
CA THR A 17 18.20 -3.32 10.77
C THR A 17 18.62 -3.18 12.23
N GLY A 18 17.96 -2.32 13.02
CA GLY A 18 18.40 -1.92 14.36
C GLY A 18 18.13 -2.94 15.47
N GLY A 19 17.16 -3.84 15.29
CA GLY A 19 16.83 -4.89 16.26
C GLY A 19 15.45 -5.53 16.03
N PRO A 20 15.13 -6.64 16.70
CA PRO A 20 13.92 -7.41 16.43
C PRO A 20 12.63 -6.61 16.68
N LEU A 21 12.58 -5.79 17.74
CA LEU A 21 11.41 -4.96 18.05
C LEU A 21 11.21 -3.83 17.04
N SER A 22 12.28 -3.14 16.63
CA SER A 22 12.18 -2.04 15.65
C SER A 22 11.83 -2.56 14.27
N ALA A 23 12.42 -3.69 13.86
CA ALA A 23 12.14 -4.36 12.60
C ALA A 23 10.69 -4.86 12.54
N THR A 24 10.23 -5.54 13.60
CA THR A 24 8.82 -6.00 13.69
C THR A 24 7.86 -4.82 13.60
N TRP A 25 8.13 -3.73 14.33
CA TRP A 25 7.29 -2.55 14.28
C TRP A 25 7.28 -1.88 12.90
N TRP A 26 8.43 -1.85 12.22
CA TRP A 26 8.50 -1.35 10.85
C TRP A 26 7.66 -2.20 9.91
N VAL A 27 7.80 -3.54 9.98
CA VAL A 27 7.05 -4.49 9.16
C VAL A 27 5.55 -4.38 9.42
N THR A 28 5.12 -4.27 10.67
CA THR A 28 3.70 -4.09 11.01
C THR A 28 3.14 -2.81 10.38
N LYS A 29 3.85 -1.68 10.46
CA LYS A 29 3.41 -0.43 9.80
C LYS A 29 3.41 -0.52 8.29
N ALA A 30 4.43 -1.16 7.71
CA ALA A 30 4.52 -1.37 6.27
C ALA A 30 3.35 -2.24 5.79
N GLY A 31 3.08 -3.34 6.47
CA GLY A 31 1.96 -4.24 6.20
C GLY A 31 0.61 -3.53 6.29
N LEU A 32 0.36 -2.75 7.36
CA LEU A 32 -0.87 -1.96 7.49
C LEU A 32 -1.04 -0.96 6.35
N ARG A 33 0.03 -0.26 5.96
CA ARG A 33 -0.02 0.71 4.85
C ARG A 33 -0.31 0.03 3.53
N VAL A 34 0.38 -1.07 3.25
CA VAL A 34 0.18 -1.86 2.03
C VAL A 34 -1.26 -2.39 2.00
N ALA A 35 -1.72 -3.04 3.07
CA ALA A 35 -3.09 -3.56 3.14
C ALA A 35 -4.15 -2.46 2.94
N PHE A 36 -3.94 -1.28 3.53
CA PHE A 36 -4.83 -0.14 3.35
C PHE A 36 -4.83 0.37 1.91
N ALA A 37 -3.65 0.52 1.29
CA ALA A 37 -3.53 0.94 -0.09
C ALA A 37 -4.19 -0.08 -1.04
N GLU A 38 -3.89 -1.36 -0.87
CA GLU A 38 -4.51 -2.45 -1.64
C GLU A 38 -6.02 -2.43 -1.53
N ALA A 39 -6.57 -2.32 -0.32
CA ALA A 39 -8.02 -2.31 -0.12
C ALA A 39 -8.68 -1.15 -0.90
N ILE A 40 -8.13 0.06 -0.83
CA ILE A 40 -8.69 1.21 -1.54
C ILE A 40 -8.55 1.04 -3.05
N PHE A 41 -7.34 0.74 -3.53
CA PHE A 41 -7.08 0.67 -4.97
C PHE A 41 -7.82 -0.49 -5.62
N MET A 42 -7.89 -1.66 -4.99
CA MET A 42 -8.65 -2.79 -5.52
C MET A 42 -10.14 -2.51 -5.53
N VAL A 43 -10.69 -1.83 -4.51
CA VAL A 43 -12.09 -1.39 -4.55
C VAL A 43 -12.33 -0.42 -5.71
N LEU A 44 -11.42 0.52 -5.98
CA LEU A 44 -11.54 1.43 -7.13
C LEU A 44 -11.46 0.68 -8.48
N VAL A 45 -10.56 -0.30 -8.58
CA VAL A 45 -10.44 -1.16 -9.77
C VAL A 45 -11.72 -1.95 -10.00
N LEU A 46 -12.27 -2.55 -8.95
CA LEU A 46 -13.53 -3.29 -9.01
C LEU A 46 -14.70 -2.36 -9.33
N LEU A 47 -14.78 -1.15 -8.74
CA LEU A 47 -15.81 -0.17 -9.08
C LEU A 47 -15.78 0.22 -10.56
N ASN A 48 -14.60 0.27 -11.17
CA ASN A 48 -14.45 0.66 -12.56
C ASN A 48 -14.75 -0.48 -13.54
N ASN A 49 -14.39 -1.71 -13.20
CA ASN A 49 -14.37 -2.83 -14.15
C ASN A 49 -15.38 -3.94 -13.82
N ASP A 50 -15.73 -4.13 -12.54
CA ASP A 50 -16.62 -5.17 -12.03
C ASP A 50 -17.59 -4.61 -10.97
N ALA A 51 -18.29 -3.54 -11.32
CA ALA A 51 -19.25 -2.90 -10.41
C ALA A 51 -20.33 -3.90 -9.93
N ASP A 52 -20.70 -4.85 -10.79
CA ASP A 52 -21.68 -5.90 -10.49
C ASP A 52 -21.21 -6.85 -9.37
N ALA A 53 -19.90 -7.13 -9.29
CA ALA A 53 -19.35 -7.96 -8.21
C ALA A 53 -19.45 -7.24 -6.85
N LEU A 54 -19.25 -5.92 -6.86
CA LEU A 54 -19.41 -5.09 -5.67
C LEU A 54 -20.87 -4.94 -5.27
N SER A 55 -21.79 -4.76 -6.23
CA SER A 55 -23.22 -4.70 -5.92
C SER A 55 -23.73 -6.01 -5.36
N ALA A 56 -23.34 -7.16 -5.93
CA ALA A 56 -23.71 -8.47 -5.40
C ALA A 56 -23.29 -8.67 -3.93
N VAL A 57 -22.12 -8.13 -3.53
CA VAL A 57 -21.70 -8.15 -2.13
C VAL A 57 -22.49 -7.15 -1.27
N ALA A 58 -22.76 -5.96 -1.80
CA ALA A 58 -23.53 -4.93 -1.09
C ALA A 58 -24.99 -5.34 -0.85
N ASP A 59 -25.59 -6.03 -1.81
CA ASP A 59 -26.96 -6.56 -1.76
C ASP A 59 -27.05 -7.86 -0.92
N GLY A 60 -25.90 -8.39 -0.47
CA GLY A 60 -25.82 -9.59 0.36
C GLY A 60 -25.95 -10.91 -0.41
N GLU A 61 -25.95 -10.86 -1.74
CA GLU A 61 -26.02 -12.03 -2.63
C GLU A 61 -24.68 -12.79 -2.70
N ALA A 62 -23.57 -12.12 -2.42
CA ALA A 62 -22.23 -12.68 -2.39
C ALA A 62 -21.45 -12.34 -1.11
N SER A 63 -20.49 -13.19 -0.74
CA SER A 63 -19.57 -12.93 0.36
C SER A 63 -18.49 -11.92 -0.03
N VAL A 64 -18.04 -11.07 0.90
CA VAL A 64 -16.88 -10.18 0.68
C VAL A 64 -15.62 -10.94 0.22
N PHE A 65 -15.45 -12.20 0.62
CA PHE A 65 -14.33 -13.02 0.18
C PHE A 65 -14.36 -13.37 -1.32
N SER A 66 -15.53 -13.26 -1.99
CA SER A 66 -15.62 -13.45 -3.44
C SER A 66 -14.84 -12.38 -4.20
N LEU A 67 -14.78 -11.15 -3.69
CA LEU A 67 -14.00 -10.06 -4.29
C LEU A 67 -12.50 -10.39 -4.29
N VAL A 68 -12.03 -11.05 -3.23
CA VAL A 68 -10.64 -11.52 -3.17
C VAL A 68 -10.40 -12.58 -4.24
N ALA A 69 -11.34 -13.50 -4.44
CA ALA A 69 -11.24 -14.50 -5.52
C ALA A 69 -11.23 -13.85 -6.91
N VAL A 70 -12.05 -12.81 -7.14
CA VAL A 70 -12.03 -12.04 -8.40
C VAL A 70 -10.67 -11.40 -8.63
N VAL A 71 -10.11 -10.73 -7.62
CA VAL A 71 -8.78 -10.10 -7.71
C VAL A 71 -7.68 -11.13 -7.97
N LEU A 72 -7.70 -12.26 -7.26
CA LEU A 72 -6.69 -13.32 -7.44
C LEU A 72 -6.86 -14.11 -8.74
N GLY A 73 -8.06 -14.16 -9.30
CA GLY A 73 -8.37 -14.85 -10.55
C GLY A 73 -8.12 -14.01 -11.80
N THR A 74 -7.89 -12.71 -11.65
CA THR A 74 -7.77 -11.75 -12.77
C THR A 74 -6.33 -11.24 -12.88
N PRO A 75 -5.56 -11.65 -13.91
CA PRO A 75 -4.15 -11.29 -14.05
C PRO A 75 -3.89 -9.78 -14.06
N GLU A 76 -4.79 -8.99 -14.65
CA GLU A 76 -4.70 -7.54 -14.71
C GLU A 76 -4.78 -6.92 -13.31
N TYR A 77 -5.64 -7.44 -12.44
CA TYR A 77 -5.80 -6.94 -11.08
C TYR A 77 -4.61 -7.31 -10.21
N LEU A 78 -4.05 -8.51 -10.41
CA LEU A 78 -2.78 -8.90 -9.78
C LEU A 78 -1.62 -8.00 -10.21
N ALA A 79 -1.56 -7.59 -11.48
CA ALA A 79 -0.53 -6.67 -11.95
C ALA A 79 -0.67 -5.29 -11.28
N ILE A 80 -1.90 -4.77 -11.18
CA ILE A 80 -2.18 -3.49 -10.50
C ILE A 80 -1.85 -3.61 -9.00
N ALA A 81 -2.29 -4.66 -8.32
CA ALA A 81 -1.96 -4.94 -6.93
C ALA A 81 -0.44 -5.00 -6.73
N GLY A 82 0.30 -5.70 -7.60
CA GLY A 82 1.76 -5.74 -7.55
C GLY A 82 2.42 -4.35 -7.62
N ILE A 83 1.88 -3.46 -8.45
CA ILE A 83 2.35 -2.06 -8.53
C ILE A 83 2.00 -1.28 -7.26
N VAL A 84 0.76 -1.40 -6.76
CA VAL A 84 0.30 -0.72 -5.53
C VAL A 84 1.14 -1.17 -4.34
N PHE A 85 1.37 -2.48 -4.19
CA PHE A 85 2.26 -3.07 -3.21
C PHE A 85 3.65 -2.42 -3.25
N ALA A 86 4.29 -2.40 -4.44
CA ALA A 86 5.62 -1.85 -4.60
C ALA A 86 5.67 -0.36 -4.24
N VAL A 87 4.70 0.44 -4.69
CA VAL A 87 4.62 1.88 -4.40
C VAL A 87 4.38 2.12 -2.91
N ALA A 88 3.43 1.43 -2.29
CA ALA A 88 3.11 1.59 -0.87
C ALA A 88 4.28 1.17 0.04
N LEU A 89 5.04 0.14 -0.36
CA LEU A 89 6.25 -0.28 0.34
C LEU A 89 7.39 0.74 0.21
N LEU A 90 7.55 1.33 -0.98
CA LEU A 90 8.60 2.31 -1.28
C LEU A 90 8.28 3.73 -0.76
N LEU A 91 7.02 4.05 -0.48
CA LEU A 91 6.56 5.37 -0.05
C LEU A 91 7.36 6.00 1.11
N PRO A 92 7.80 5.27 2.15
CA PRO A 92 8.68 5.81 3.20
C PRO A 92 10.04 6.28 2.69
N PHE A 93 10.55 5.66 1.63
CA PHE A 93 11.84 5.97 1.06
C PHE A 93 11.76 7.08 0.00
N LEU A 94 10.58 7.41 -0.50
CA LEU A 94 10.42 8.48 -1.48
C LEU A 94 10.66 9.87 -0.86
N PRO A 95 11.22 10.82 -1.63
CA PRO A 95 11.28 12.21 -1.21
C PRO A 95 9.88 12.73 -0.92
N ARG A 96 9.73 13.51 0.15
CA ARG A 96 8.48 14.17 0.52
C ARG A 96 8.73 15.64 0.72
N ARG A 97 7.78 16.49 0.34
CA ARG A 97 7.87 17.92 0.66
C ARG A 97 7.60 18.09 2.16
N ASN A 98 8.48 18.80 2.85
CA ASN A 98 8.21 19.23 4.22
C ASN A 98 7.25 20.42 4.18
N GLU A 99 6.05 20.22 4.69
CA GLU A 99 4.98 21.22 4.70
C GLU A 99 5.33 22.46 5.54
N ALA A 100 6.09 22.29 6.63
CA ALA A 100 6.47 23.38 7.52
C ALA A 100 7.55 24.30 6.92
N THR A 101 8.43 23.76 6.08
CA THR A 101 9.56 24.51 5.50
C THR A 101 9.43 24.75 3.99
N ASN A 102 8.39 24.18 3.38
CA ASN A 102 8.10 24.21 1.96
C ASN A 102 9.22 23.65 1.05
N ARG A 103 10.18 22.93 1.61
CA ARG A 103 11.34 22.35 0.90
C ARG A 103 11.13 20.86 0.67
N TRP A 104 11.66 20.35 -0.43
CA TRP A 104 11.75 18.92 -0.64
C TRP A 104 12.66 18.31 0.42
N GLU A 105 12.28 17.15 0.95
CA GLU A 105 13.03 16.31 1.88
C GLU A 105 13.08 14.87 1.43
#